data_AF-A0A1F9KV71-F1
#
_entry.id   AF-A0A1F9KV71-F1
#
_cell.length_a   1.000
_cell.length_b   1.000
_cell.length_c   1.000
_cell.angle_alpha   90.00
_cell.angle_beta   90.00
_cell.angle_gamma   90.00
#
_symmetry.space_group_name_H-M   'P 1'
#
loop_
_entity.id
_entity.type
_entity.pdbx_description
1 polymer ?
#
loop_
_entity_poly.entity_id
_entity_poly.type
_entity_poly.pdbx_seq_one_letter_code
_entity_poly.pdbx_strand_id
1 'polypeptide(L)'
;MDQSVWLPVIESLLRVVLGLRILHSGVSNVIRWPNPTKNTRLIFPFGVTFFAFVAVVLMVAGGLGLALGFQTRLAALMIALFMVPTLKIQFYWLRELPAVIEEVNRAVPEEQINGKFRLLAKQALHSHETGWQNNLVLLFAALFFALRGSAAFGLDNLLR
;
A
#
# COMPACT_ATOMS: atom_id res chain seq x y z
N MET A 1 19.24 22.01 -20.48
CA MET A 1 18.35 22.22 -19.33
C MET A 1 19.05 21.68 -18.11
N ASP A 2 19.19 22.50 -17.07
CA ASP A 2 20.06 22.22 -15.93
C ASP A 2 19.40 21.31 -14.89
N GLN A 3 20.24 20.63 -14.10
CA GLN A 3 19.82 19.76 -12.99
C GLN A 3 18.90 20.46 -11.98
N SER A 4 19.04 21.77 -11.83
CA SER A 4 18.21 22.63 -10.97
C SER A 4 16.74 22.66 -11.36
N VAL A 5 16.41 22.36 -12.63
CA VAL A 5 15.02 22.29 -13.14
C VAL A 5 14.49 20.87 -13.10
N TRP A 6 15.30 19.88 -13.49
CA TRP A 6 14.84 18.49 -13.61
C TRP A 6 14.61 17.80 -12.26
N LEU A 7 15.45 18.08 -11.26
CA LEU A 7 15.30 17.50 -9.93
C LEU A 7 13.92 17.79 -9.30
N PRO A 8 13.46 19.06 -9.19
CA PRO A 8 12.16 19.36 -8.61
C PRO A 8 10.98 18.80 -9.44
N VAL A 9 11.12 18.68 -10.76
CA VAL A 9 10.11 18.05 -11.62
C VAL A 9 10.00 16.55 -11.30
N ILE A 10 11.12 15.84 -11.24
CA ILE A 10 11.14 14.40 -10.93
C ILE A 10 10.63 14.14 -9.52
N GLU A 11 11.06 14.94 -8.53
CA GLU A 11 10.55 14.84 -7.16
C GLU A 11 9.03 15.06 -7.10
N SER A 12 8.50 16.00 -7.88
CA SER A 12 7.06 16.25 -7.95
C SER A 12 6.30 15.11 -8.60
N LEU A 13 6.82 14.54 -9.69
CA LEU A 13 6.24 13.36 -10.32
C LEU A 13 6.23 12.16 -9.36
N LEU A 14 7.34 11.94 -8.65
CA LEU A 14 7.44 10.87 -7.66
C LEU A 14 6.41 11.06 -6.53
N ARG A 15 6.26 12.29 -6.04
CA ARG A 15 5.26 12.67 -5.02
C ARG A 15 3.84 12.35 -5.49
N VAL A 16 3.50 12.78 -6.71
CA VAL A 16 2.16 12.56 -7.31
C VAL A 16 1.89 11.08 -7.50
N VAL A 17 2.83 10.33 -8.09
CA VAL A 17 2.66 8.89 -8.35
C VAL A 17 2.50 8.11 -7.05
N LEU A 18 3.33 8.40 -6.03
CA LEU A 18 3.21 7.78 -4.72
C LEU A 18 1.85 8.09 -4.08
N GLY A 19 1.45 9.37 -4.07
CA GLY A 19 0.17 9.79 -3.51
C GLY A 19 -1.02 9.12 -4.20
N LEU A 20 -1.05 9.10 -5.53
CA LEU A 20 -2.11 8.45 -6.32
C LEU A 20 -2.16 6.94 -6.10
N ARG A 21 -1.01 6.27 -6.01
CA ARG A 21 -0.93 4.82 -5.76
C ARG A 21 -1.59 4.45 -4.43
N ILE A 22 -1.28 5.22 -3.37
CA ILE A 22 -1.85 4.99 -2.04
C ILE A 22 -3.32 5.41 -1.98
N LEU A 23 -3.68 6.53 -2.61
CA LEU A 23 -5.06 6.99 -2.69
C LEU A 23 -5.96 5.96 -3.37
N HIS A 24 -5.52 5.36 -4.48
CA HIS A 24 -6.25 4.29 -5.15
C HIS A 24 -6.49 3.08 -4.23
N SER A 25 -5.50 2.70 -3.42
CA SER A 25 -5.65 1.65 -2.39
C SER A 25 -6.68 2.05 -1.33
N GLY A 26 -6.62 3.29 -0.83
CA GLY A 26 -7.57 3.84 0.14
C GLY A 26 -9.01 3.82 -0.37
N VAL A 27 -9.25 4.36 -1.57
CA VAL A 27 -10.58 4.39 -2.22
C VAL A 27 -11.11 2.98 -2.45
N SER A 28 -10.26 2.05 -2.94
CA SER A 28 -10.65 0.65 -3.11
C SER A 28 -11.10 0.02 -1.79
N ASN A 29 -10.42 0.33 -0.67
CA ASN A 29 -10.78 -0.17 0.65
C ASN A 29 -12.09 0.44 1.19
N VAL A 30 -12.41 1.70 0.85
CA VAL A 30 -13.72 2.29 1.13
C VAL A 30 -14.82 1.53 0.39
N ILE A 31 -14.66 1.35 -0.92
CA ILE A 31 -15.67 0.70 -1.78
C ILE A 31 -15.89 -0.77 -1.38
N ARG A 32 -14.80 -1.47 -1.01
CA ARG A 32 -14.82 -2.90 -0.70
C ARG A 32 -15.04 -3.20 0.78
N TRP A 33 -15.52 -2.23 1.56
CA TRP A 33 -15.88 -2.46 2.94
C TRP A 33 -16.90 -3.63 3.04
N PRO A 34 -16.76 -4.58 3.98
CA PRO A 34 -15.84 -4.62 5.13
C PRO A 34 -14.54 -5.41 4.90
N ASN A 35 -14.07 -5.63 3.67
CA ASN A 35 -12.82 -6.40 3.44
C ASN A 35 -11.59 -5.89 4.20
N PRO A 36 -11.36 -4.57 4.39
CA PRO A 36 -10.25 -4.09 5.19
C PRO A 36 -10.28 -4.55 6.64
N THR A 37 -11.47 -4.80 7.22
CA THR A 37 -11.59 -5.30 8.60
C THR A 37 -11.08 -6.73 8.69
N LYS A 38 -11.38 -7.58 7.70
CA LYS A 38 -10.86 -8.96 7.64
C LYS A 38 -9.32 -8.98 7.63
N ASN A 39 -8.70 -8.11 6.84
CA ASN A 39 -7.23 -7.98 6.81
C ASN A 39 -6.68 -7.42 8.12
N THR A 40 -7.35 -6.43 8.71
CA THR A 40 -6.92 -5.81 9.98
C THR A 40 -6.93 -6.81 11.13
N ARG A 41 -7.86 -7.78 11.12
CA ARG A 41 -7.94 -8.86 12.12
C ARG A 41 -6.68 -9.74 12.14
N LEU A 42 -5.92 -9.81 11.05
CA LEU A 42 -4.66 -10.56 10.98
C LEU A 42 -3.57 -9.95 11.88
N ILE A 43 -3.68 -8.66 12.21
CA ILE A 43 -2.68 -7.95 13.02
C ILE A 43 -3.23 -7.57 14.39
N PHE A 44 -4.49 -7.14 14.46
CA PHE A 44 -5.10 -6.63 15.68
C PHE A 44 -6.18 -7.59 16.19
N PRO A 45 -6.04 -8.14 17.41
CA PRO A 45 -7.01 -9.09 17.96
C PRO A 45 -8.32 -8.44 18.41
N PHE A 46 -8.33 -7.12 18.65
CA PHE A 46 -9.50 -6.34 19.05
C PHE A 46 -9.54 -4.99 18.30
N GLY A 47 -10.69 -4.31 18.33
CA GLY A 47 -10.82 -2.98 17.72
C GLY A 47 -10.68 -2.96 16.20
N VAL A 48 -10.88 -4.10 15.53
CA VAL A 48 -10.60 -4.31 14.11
C VAL A 48 -11.25 -3.26 13.21
N THR A 49 -12.53 -2.92 13.46
CA THR A 49 -13.25 -1.89 12.70
C THR A 49 -12.62 -0.50 12.85
N PHE A 50 -12.21 -0.14 14.07
CA PHE A 50 -11.55 1.14 14.35
C PHE A 50 -10.19 1.22 13.64
N PHE A 51 -9.34 0.21 13.78
CA PHE A 51 -8.02 0.22 13.13
C PHE A 51 -8.12 0.16 11.60
N ALA A 52 -9.11 -0.56 11.05
CA ALA A 52 -9.38 -0.57 9.62
C ALA A 52 -9.82 0.81 9.12
N PHE A 53 -10.69 1.49 9.87
CA PHE A 53 -11.10 2.87 9.58
C PHE A 53 -9.89 3.82 9.61
N VAL A 54 -9.07 3.76 10.66
CA VAL A 54 -7.84 4.57 10.76
C VAL A 54 -6.92 4.31 9.58
N ALA A 55 -6.70 3.04 9.21
CA ALA A 55 -5.88 2.69 8.05
C ALA A 55 -6.42 3.33 6.75
N VAL A 56 -7.73 3.29 6.53
CA VAL A 56 -8.37 3.93 5.37
C VAL A 56 -8.20 5.44 5.39
N VAL A 57 -8.37 6.09 6.55
CA VAL A 57 -8.13 7.53 6.70
C VAL A 57 -6.67 7.88 6.36
N LEU A 58 -5.71 7.12 6.89
CA LEU A 58 -4.28 7.31 6.60
C LEU A 58 -3.98 7.19 5.11
N MET A 59 -4.56 6.20 4.42
CA MET A 59 -4.38 6.02 2.97
C MET A 59 -5.02 7.15 2.16
N VAL A 60 -6.28 7.49 2.43
CA VAL A 60 -7.04 8.46 1.62
C VAL A 60 -6.50 9.87 1.85
N ALA A 61 -6.43 10.31 3.11
CA ALA A 61 -5.95 11.66 3.42
C ALA A 61 -4.45 11.79 3.17
N GLY A 62 -3.65 10.78 3.51
CA GLY A 62 -2.21 10.76 3.21
C GLY A 62 -1.94 10.73 1.70
N GLY A 63 -2.63 9.88 0.95
CA GLY A 63 -2.49 9.79 -0.51
C GLY A 63 -2.91 11.07 -1.23
N LEU A 64 -4.05 11.64 -0.86
CA LEU A 64 -4.54 12.90 -1.44
C LEU A 64 -3.64 14.08 -1.08
N GLY A 65 -3.32 14.24 0.21
CA GLY A 65 -2.44 15.31 0.69
C GLY A 65 -1.06 15.24 0.03
N LEU A 66 -0.49 14.03 -0.07
CA LEU A 66 0.78 13.84 -0.74
C LEU A 66 0.68 14.16 -2.23
N ALA A 67 -0.34 13.68 -2.95
CA ALA A 67 -0.50 13.92 -4.38
C ALA A 67 -0.71 15.41 -4.73
N LEU A 68 -1.37 16.17 -3.86
CA LEU A 68 -1.54 17.63 -4.02
C LEU A 68 -0.32 18.42 -3.51
N GLY A 69 0.50 17.81 -2.65
CA GLY A 69 1.64 18.47 -2.02
C GLY A 69 1.15 19.42 -0.93
N PHE A 70 0.11 19.02 -0.22
CA PHE A 70 -0.51 19.75 0.88
C PHE A 70 -0.19 19.05 2.20
N GLN A 71 0.40 19.81 3.13
CA GLN A 71 1.00 19.30 4.36
C GLN A 71 1.86 18.05 4.07
N THR A 72 2.74 18.15 3.05
CA THR A 72 3.44 17.03 2.42
C THR A 72 4.13 16.13 3.43
N ARG A 73 4.77 16.72 4.44
CA ARG A 73 5.45 15.96 5.50
C ARG A 73 4.49 15.12 6.33
N LEU A 74 3.36 15.70 6.74
CA LEU A 74 2.33 15.00 7.52
C LEU A 74 1.63 13.94 6.67
N ALA A 75 1.25 14.27 5.44
CA ALA A 75 0.62 13.35 4.51
C ALA A 75 1.52 12.13 4.23
N ALA A 76 2.82 12.36 4.04
CA ALA A 76 3.81 11.30 3.86
C ALA A 76 3.97 10.44 5.14
N LEU A 77 3.96 11.06 6.32
CA LEU A 77 4.00 10.34 7.60
C LEU A 77 2.76 9.43 7.77
N MET A 78 1.57 9.90 7.38
CA MET A 78 0.35 9.10 7.42
C MET A 78 0.48 7.85 6.54
N ILE A 79 1.03 7.99 5.34
CA ILE A 79 1.33 6.87 4.45
C ILE A 79 2.33 5.91 5.13
N ALA A 80 3.44 6.43 5.66
CA ALA A 80 4.46 5.60 6.31
C ALA A 80 3.88 4.78 7.48
N LEU A 81 3.04 5.40 8.32
CA LEU A 81 2.34 4.72 9.42
C LEU A 81 1.40 3.60 8.93
N PHE A 82 0.73 3.80 7.79
CA PHE A 82 -0.08 2.76 7.15
C PHE A 82 0.75 1.61 6.54
N MET A 83 1.94 1.90 6.02
CA MET A 83 2.77 0.89 5.36
C MET A 83 3.31 -0.17 6.33
N VAL A 84 3.64 0.21 7.57
CA VAL A 84 4.18 -0.71 8.59
C VAL A 84 3.29 -1.94 8.86
N PRO A 85 1.99 -1.79 9.20
CA PRO A 85 1.10 -2.94 9.34
C PRO A 85 0.89 -3.68 8.01
N THR A 86 0.85 -2.96 6.88
CA THR A 86 0.68 -3.60 5.57
C THR A 86 1.80 -4.59 5.25
N LEU A 87 3.04 -4.28 5.63
CA LEU A 87 4.17 -5.23 5.54
C LEU A 87 3.92 -6.50 6.35
N LYS A 88 3.39 -6.39 7.57
CA LYS A 88 3.05 -7.57 8.40
C LYS A 88 1.98 -8.45 7.73
N ILE A 89 0.98 -7.85 7.07
CA ILE A 89 -0.04 -8.61 6.33
C ILE A 89 0.62 -9.39 5.18
N GLN A 90 1.53 -8.79 4.42
CA GLN A 90 2.23 -9.48 3.34
C GLN A 90 3.04 -10.66 3.87
N PHE A 91 3.78 -10.46 4.97
CA PHE A 91 4.57 -11.51 5.60
C PHE A 91 3.70 -12.65 6.15
N TYR A 92 2.54 -12.32 6.74
CA TYR A 92 1.56 -13.32 7.17
C TYR A 92 1.14 -14.22 6.01
N TRP A 93 0.73 -13.64 4.87
CA TRP A 93 0.29 -14.44 3.73
C TRP A 93 1.42 -15.24 3.09
N LEU A 94 2.65 -14.72 3.04
CA LEU A 94 3.80 -15.51 2.58
C LEU A 94 4.02 -16.79 3.41
N ARG A 95 3.71 -16.74 4.71
CA ARG A 95 3.84 -17.89 5.62
C ARG A 95 2.64 -18.85 5.52
N GLU A 96 1.42 -18.32 5.49
CA GLU A 96 0.21 -19.14 5.58
C GLU A 96 -0.25 -19.71 4.23
N LEU A 97 -0.02 -18.97 3.14
CA LEU A 97 -0.55 -19.32 1.82
C LEU A 97 -0.07 -20.69 1.30
N PRO A 98 1.19 -21.14 1.51
CA PRO A 98 1.60 -22.49 1.12
C PRO A 98 0.73 -23.60 1.72
N ALA A 99 0.37 -23.50 3.01
CA ALA A 99 -0.47 -24.49 3.69
C ALA A 99 -1.91 -24.48 3.12
N VAL A 100 -2.46 -23.28 2.90
CA VAL A 100 -3.81 -23.12 2.29
C VAL A 100 -3.84 -23.68 0.87
N ILE A 101 -2.79 -23.46 0.08
CA ILE A 101 -2.67 -24.02 -1.28
C ILE A 101 -2.65 -25.54 -1.24
N GLU A 102 -1.92 -26.14 -0.30
CA GLU A 102 -1.85 -27.58 -0.15
C GLU A 102 -3.22 -28.18 0.23
N GLU A 103 -3.93 -27.56 1.16
CA GLU A 103 -5.28 -27.96 1.55
C GLU A 103 -6.26 -27.94 0.36
N VAL A 104 -6.27 -26.85 -0.41
CA VAL A 104 -7.13 -26.72 -1.61
C VAL A 104 -6.77 -27.76 -2.66
N ASN A 105 -5.48 -28.01 -2.91
CA ASN A 105 -5.04 -29.00 -3.90
C ASN A 105 -5.46 -30.42 -3.53
N ARG A 106 -5.55 -30.75 -2.24
CA ARG A 106 -6.04 -32.05 -1.76
C ARG A 106 -7.56 -32.18 -1.85
N ALA A 107 -8.27 -31.06 -1.71
CA ALA A 107 -9.74 -31.02 -1.73
C ALA A 107 -10.35 -31.02 -3.15
N VAL A 108 -9.57 -30.74 -4.19
CA VAL A 108 -10.04 -30.68 -5.58
C VAL A 108 -9.65 -31.95 -6.35
N PRO A 109 -10.59 -32.89 -6.59
CA PRO A 109 -10.29 -34.19 -7.20
C PRO A 109 -10.11 -34.15 -8.72
N GLU A 110 -10.57 -33.09 -9.40
CA GLU A 110 -10.57 -33.00 -10.86
C GLU A 110 -9.27 -32.40 -11.41
N GLU A 111 -8.50 -33.17 -12.19
CA GLU A 111 -7.17 -32.78 -12.68
C GLU A 111 -7.17 -31.48 -13.52
N GLN A 112 -8.18 -31.26 -14.36
CA GLN A 112 -8.28 -30.02 -15.16
C GLN A 112 -8.48 -28.77 -14.30
N ILE A 113 -9.22 -28.90 -13.20
CA ILE A 113 -9.47 -27.81 -12.25
C ILE A 113 -8.23 -27.60 -11.38
N ASN A 114 -7.58 -28.68 -10.95
CA ASN A 114 -6.35 -28.66 -10.16
C ASN A 114 -5.21 -27.91 -10.90
N GLY A 115 -5.06 -28.11 -12.21
CA GLY A 115 -4.10 -27.36 -13.03
C GLY A 115 -4.29 -25.84 -12.99
N LYS A 116 -5.55 -25.36 -13.06
CA LYS A 116 -5.88 -23.93 -12.97
C LYS A 116 -5.63 -23.38 -11.56
N PHE A 117 -5.99 -24.13 -10.50
CA PHE A 117 -5.71 -23.72 -9.13
C PHE A 117 -4.21 -23.63 -8.84
N ARG A 118 -3.39 -24.56 -9.36
CA ARG A 118 -1.94 -24.49 -9.24
C ARG A 118 -1.36 -23.22 -9.85
N LEU A 119 -1.88 -22.78 -11.00
CA LEU A 119 -1.46 -21.52 -11.61
C LEU A 119 -1.83 -20.32 -10.73
N LEU A 120 -3.08 -20.27 -10.27
CA LEU A 120 -3.55 -19.21 -9.36
C LEU A 120 -2.75 -19.17 -8.05
N ALA A 121 -2.44 -20.33 -7.48
CA ALA A 121 -1.63 -20.48 -6.29
C ALA A 121 -0.22 -19.90 -6.46
N LYS A 122 0.44 -20.22 -7.58
CA LYS A 122 1.75 -19.64 -7.92
C LYS A 122 1.68 -18.12 -8.08
N GLN A 123 0.65 -17.62 -8.78
CA GLN A 123 0.45 -16.19 -8.96
C GLN A 123 0.17 -15.47 -7.63
N ALA A 124 -0.60 -16.09 -6.73
CA ALA A 124 -0.91 -15.54 -5.43
C ALA A 124 0.36 -15.43 -4.56
N LEU A 125 1.18 -16.49 -4.49
CA LEU A 125 2.47 -16.45 -3.79
C LEU A 125 3.37 -15.35 -4.34
N HIS A 126 3.56 -15.32 -5.67
CA HIS A 126 4.40 -14.30 -6.31
C HIS A 126 3.89 -12.87 -6.08
N SER A 127 2.57 -12.68 -6.02
CA SER A 127 1.95 -11.38 -5.73
C SER A 127 2.25 -10.90 -4.31
N HIS A 128 2.36 -11.80 -3.34
CA HIS A 128 2.75 -11.45 -1.97
C HIS A 128 4.26 -11.21 -1.83
N GLU A 129 5.10 -11.94 -2.56
CA GLU A 129 6.56 -11.72 -2.58
C GLU A 129 6.90 -10.34 -3.14
N THR A 130 6.37 -10.04 -4.32
CA THR A 130 6.52 -8.73 -4.97
C THR A 130 5.79 -7.64 -4.20
N GLY A 131 4.62 -7.95 -3.61
CA GLY A 131 3.86 -7.05 -2.76
C GLY A 131 4.64 -6.56 -1.55
N TRP A 132 5.38 -7.45 -0.88
CA TRP A 132 6.28 -7.09 0.21
C TRP A 132 7.37 -6.11 -0.23
N GLN A 133 8.08 -6.41 -1.34
CA GLN A 133 9.17 -5.58 -1.87
C GLN A 133 8.66 -4.20 -2.30
N ASN A 134 7.55 -4.16 -3.04
CA ASN A 134 6.91 -2.93 -3.48
C ASN A 134 6.51 -2.06 -2.28
N ASN A 135 5.97 -2.68 -1.22
CA ASN A 135 5.59 -1.95 -0.02
C ASN A 135 6.80 -1.34 0.71
N LEU A 136 7.98 -1.98 0.68
CA LEU A 136 9.20 -1.37 1.20
C LEU A 136 9.60 -0.13 0.40
N VAL A 137 9.58 -0.21 -0.93
CA VAL A 137 9.89 0.95 -1.81
C VAL A 137 8.93 2.11 -1.52
N LEU A 138 7.63 1.83 -1.40
CA LEU A 138 6.63 2.86 -1.08
C LEU A 138 6.85 3.46 0.32
N LEU A 139 7.23 2.65 1.31
CA LEU A 139 7.58 3.13 2.65
C LEU A 139 8.79 4.07 2.61
N PHE A 140 9.88 3.70 1.94
CA PHE A 140 11.06 4.56 1.85
C PHE A 140 10.78 5.85 1.07
N ALA A 141 9.99 5.77 -0.01
CA ALA A 141 9.57 6.96 -0.74
C ALA A 141 8.68 7.89 0.13
N ALA A 142 7.80 7.32 0.97
CA ALA A 142 7.04 8.10 1.94
C ALA A 142 7.95 8.74 2.99
N LEU A 143 8.92 8.01 3.55
CA LEU A 143 9.88 8.55 4.51
C LEU A 143 10.74 9.67 3.90
N PHE A 144 11.12 9.54 2.63
CA PHE A 144 11.81 10.62 1.90
C PHE A 144 10.98 11.91 1.91
N PHE A 145 9.70 11.87 1.55
CA PHE A 145 8.83 13.06 1.58
C PHE A 145 8.46 13.52 2.99
N ALA A 146 8.43 12.62 3.98
CA ALA A 146 8.21 12.99 5.38
C ALA A 146 9.35 13.89 5.90
N LEU A 147 10.59 13.63 5.48
CA LEU A 147 11.76 14.44 5.83
C LEU A 147 11.89 15.67 4.91
N ARG A 148 11.85 15.45 3.59
CA ARG A 148 12.13 16.48 2.58
C ARG A 148 11.01 17.51 2.47
N GLY A 149 9.74 17.08 2.57
CA GLY A 149 8.57 17.86 2.19
C GLY A 149 8.44 18.04 0.68
N SER A 150 7.62 19.01 0.25
CA SER A 150 7.46 19.36 -1.16
C SER A 150 8.56 20.35 -1.57
N ALA A 151 9.37 19.96 -2.57
CA ALA A 151 10.43 20.83 -3.09
C ALA A 151 9.90 21.87 -4.09
N ALA A 152 8.94 21.49 -4.95
CA ALA A 152 8.29 22.36 -5.93
C ALA A 152 6.90 21.82 -6.31
N PHE A 153 6.11 22.64 -7.02
CA PHE A 153 4.84 22.26 -7.65
C PHE A 153 3.81 21.58 -6.71
N GLY A 154 3.88 21.85 -5.41
CA GLY A 154 2.90 21.42 -4.41
C GLY A 154 2.18 22.61 -3.79
N LEU A 155 0.98 22.37 -3.24
CA LEU A 155 0.21 23.40 -2.55
C LEU A 155 0.99 24.05 -1.39
N ASP A 156 1.84 23.30 -0.69
CA ASP A 156 2.74 23.80 0.35
C ASP A 156 3.67 24.92 -0.13
N ASN A 157 4.01 24.92 -1.42
CA ASN A 157 4.89 25.92 -2.02
C ASN A 157 4.11 27.14 -2.50
N LEU A 158 2.82 26.98 -2.84
CA LEU A 158 1.94 28.06 -3.25
C LEU A 158 1.38 28.85 -2.06
N LEU A 159 1.29 28.21 -0.88
CA LEU A 159 0.73 28.78 0.35
C LEU A 159 1.80 29.35 1.29
N ARG A 160 3.06 29.47 0.84
CA ARG A 160 4.17 30.12 1.55
C ARG A 160 4.34 31.54 1.04
#